data_AF-A0A7Z9S3S7-F1
#
_entry.id   AF-A0A7Z9S3S7-F1
#
_cell.length_a   1.000
_cell.length_b   1.000
_cell.length_c   1.000
_cell.angle_alpha   90.00
_cell.angle_beta   90.00
_cell.angle_gamma   90.00
#
_symmetry.space_group_name_H-M   'P 1'
#
loop_
_entity.id
_entity.type
_entity.pdbx_description
1 polymer ?
#
loop_
_entity_poly.entity_id
_entity_poly.type
_entity_poly.pdbx_seq_one_letter_code
_entity_poly.pdbx_strand_id
1 'polypeptide(L)'
;MEETETIDKADDFTDAAESESTRGSFVVDLDGYEGPIDVLLTLAREHKLDLTKISILALADQYLEFVAKVRRSNLELAADYLVMAAWLAYLKSRLLLPDLGEEDEPTGEQMAAALAFQLRRLEAMQDAGQKLMARFHLGREFFRRGAPETFRALINPVLEVTL
;
A
#
# COMPACT_ATOMS: atom_id res chain seq x y z
N MET A 1 -36.88 -9.67 -64.98
CA MET A 1 -38.01 -9.19 -64.17
C MET A 1 -37.90 -9.96 -62.86
N GLU A 2 -37.60 -9.23 -61.78
CA GLU A 2 -37.71 -9.57 -60.33
C GLU A 2 -36.98 -10.82 -59.82
N GLU A 3 -35.92 -10.65 -59.02
CA GLU A 3 -35.87 -10.52 -57.53
C GLU A 3 -35.67 -11.89 -56.86
N THR A 4 -34.48 -12.11 -56.28
CA THR A 4 -34.18 -12.25 -54.83
C THR A 4 -33.92 -13.73 -54.52
N GLU A 5 -32.94 -14.17 -53.73
CA GLU A 5 -32.34 -13.53 -52.58
C GLU A 5 -30.98 -14.18 -52.30
N THR A 6 -30.04 -13.35 -51.86
CA THR A 6 -28.68 -13.66 -51.45
C THR A 6 -28.69 -14.23 -50.04
N ILE A 7 -28.11 -15.42 -49.82
CA ILE A 7 -27.68 -15.86 -48.50
C ILE A 7 -26.25 -16.40 -48.64
N ASP A 8 -25.31 -15.48 -48.59
CA ASP A 8 -23.93 -15.78 -48.16
C ASP A 8 -23.29 -14.48 -47.69
N LYS A 9 -23.42 -14.19 -46.40
CA LYS A 9 -22.50 -13.29 -45.72
C LYS A 9 -22.39 -13.76 -44.27
N ALA A 10 -21.29 -14.44 -44.01
CA ALA A 10 -20.80 -14.72 -42.67
C ALA A 10 -20.84 -13.42 -41.86
N ASP A 11 -21.52 -13.48 -40.71
CA ASP A 11 -21.56 -12.40 -39.74
C ASP A 11 -20.14 -12.07 -39.29
N ASP A 12 -19.74 -10.87 -39.70
CA ASP A 12 -18.56 -10.13 -39.32
C ASP A 12 -18.65 -9.79 -37.81
N PHE A 13 -18.25 -10.74 -36.96
CA PHE A 13 -17.95 -10.47 -35.56
C PHE A 13 -16.52 -9.96 -35.43
N THR A 14 -16.29 -8.76 -35.96
CA THR A 14 -15.21 -7.89 -35.54
C THR A 14 -15.81 -6.62 -34.97
N ASP A 15 -15.78 -6.48 -33.64
CA ASP A 15 -15.34 -5.27 -32.94
C ASP A 15 -15.53 -5.43 -31.40
N ALA A 16 -14.69 -4.75 -30.63
CA ALA A 16 -14.72 -4.61 -29.17
C ALA A 16 -14.17 -5.78 -28.31
N ALA A 17 -12.95 -6.23 -28.64
CA ALA A 17 -12.04 -6.80 -27.62
C ALA A 17 -10.96 -5.79 -27.17
N GLU A 18 -11.18 -4.49 -27.41
CA GLU A 18 -10.42 -3.41 -26.79
C GLU A 18 -11.17 -2.89 -25.55
N SER A 19 -11.10 -3.68 -24.50
CA SER A 19 -11.05 -3.10 -23.17
C SER A 19 -10.09 -3.97 -22.38
N GLU A 20 -8.80 -3.73 -22.60
CA GLU A 20 -7.80 -3.95 -21.56
C GLU A 20 -8.42 -3.41 -20.28
N SER A 21 -8.84 -4.34 -19.42
CA SER A 21 -9.15 -4.07 -18.05
C SER A 21 -7.87 -3.54 -17.42
N THR A 22 -7.63 -2.25 -17.61
CA THR A 22 -7.21 -1.40 -16.52
C THR A 22 -8.27 -1.66 -15.47
N ARG A 23 -8.06 -2.72 -14.66
CA ARG A 23 -8.67 -2.85 -13.36
C ARG A 23 -8.25 -1.56 -12.69
N GLY A 24 -9.11 -0.55 -12.83
CA GLY A 24 -8.93 0.73 -12.20
C GLY A 24 -8.64 0.35 -10.77
N SER A 25 -7.44 0.70 -10.31
CA SER A 25 -7.20 0.84 -8.90
C SER A 25 -8.24 1.85 -8.46
N PHE A 26 -9.39 1.34 -8.03
CA PHE A 26 -10.44 2.12 -7.43
C PHE A 26 -9.92 2.45 -6.03
N VAL A 27 -9.01 3.42 -6.01
CA VAL A 27 -8.50 4.01 -4.79
C VAL A 27 -9.61 4.94 -4.32
N VAL A 28 -10.53 4.38 -3.54
CA VAL A 28 -11.49 5.17 -2.79
C VAL A 28 -11.05 5.20 -1.35
N ASP A 29 -10.83 6.43 -0.92
CA ASP A 29 -10.17 6.80 0.31
C ASP A 29 -11.09 6.52 1.50
N LEU A 30 -10.78 5.48 2.28
CA LEU A 30 -11.26 5.40 3.65
C LEU A 30 -10.32 6.25 4.49
N ASP A 31 -10.66 7.51 4.74
CA ASP A 31 -9.90 8.42 5.61
C ASP A 31 -8.37 8.50 5.36
N GLY A 32 -7.85 8.11 4.20
CA GLY A 32 -6.41 8.06 3.91
C GLY A 32 -5.76 6.67 3.92
N TYR A 33 -6.48 5.59 4.24
CA TYR A 33 -5.87 4.29 4.54
C TYR A 33 -5.50 3.48 3.29
N GLU A 34 -4.27 2.97 3.28
CA GLU A 34 -3.70 2.21 2.15
C GLU A 34 -4.07 0.70 2.18
N GLY A 35 -4.87 0.26 3.16
CA GLY A 35 -5.37 -1.11 3.27
C GLY A 35 -5.70 -1.55 4.70
N PRO A 36 -6.12 -2.81 4.91
CA PRO A 36 -6.62 -3.29 6.21
C PRO A 36 -5.54 -3.34 7.31
N ILE A 37 -4.27 -3.56 6.94
CA ILE A 37 -3.17 -3.58 7.91
C ILE A 37 -2.83 -2.16 8.38
N ASP A 38 -2.98 -1.16 7.51
CA ASP A 38 -2.74 0.24 7.85
C ASP A 38 -3.82 0.79 8.80
N VAL A 39 -5.08 0.38 8.59
CA VAL A 39 -6.16 0.63 9.55
C VAL A 39 -5.84 0.04 10.92
N LEU A 40 -5.35 -1.19 10.97
CA LEU A 40 -4.94 -1.83 12.23
C LEU A 40 -3.82 -1.06 12.93
N LEU A 41 -2.82 -0.58 12.18
CA LEU A 41 -1.74 0.21 12.74
C LEU A 41 -2.25 1.55 13.29
N THR A 42 -3.18 2.20 12.59
CA THR A 42 -3.79 3.46 13.03
C THR A 42 -4.60 3.27 14.31
N LEU A 43 -5.49 2.26 14.35
CA LEU A 43 -6.27 1.94 15.55
C LEU A 43 -5.38 1.63 16.76
N ALA A 44 -4.27 0.91 16.54
CA ALA A 44 -3.29 0.63 17.58
C ALA A 44 -2.63 1.92 18.13
N ARG A 45 -2.32 2.88 17.25
CA ARG A 45 -1.74 4.18 17.61
C ARG A 45 -2.73 5.07 18.37
N GLU A 46 -3.96 5.21 17.89
CA GLU A 46 -4.99 6.06 18.50
C GLU A 46 -5.31 5.64 19.93
N HIS A 47 -5.41 4.34 20.18
CA HIS A 47 -5.77 3.79 21.48
C HIS A 47 -4.56 3.44 22.36
N LYS A 48 -3.33 3.76 21.94
CA LYS A 48 -2.07 3.46 22.65
C LYS A 48 -1.98 1.99 23.08
N LEU A 49 -2.37 1.09 22.19
CA LEU A 49 -2.38 -0.35 22.47
C LEU A 49 -0.98 -0.91 22.23
N ASP A 50 -0.26 -1.26 23.30
CA ASP A 50 0.98 -2.03 23.19
C ASP A 50 0.66 -3.41 22.62
N LEU A 51 1.39 -3.91 21.62
CA LEU A 51 1.09 -5.18 20.90
C LEU A 51 1.36 -6.46 21.73
N THR A 52 0.83 -6.52 22.95
CA THR A 52 0.78 -7.68 23.85
C THR A 52 -0.47 -8.53 23.58
N LYS A 53 -0.54 -9.74 24.14
CA LYS A 53 -1.68 -10.66 23.94
C LYS A 53 -3.05 -10.01 24.24
N ILE A 54 -3.17 -9.31 25.36
CA ILE A 54 -4.44 -8.68 25.80
C ILE A 54 -4.83 -7.55 24.85
N SER A 55 -3.86 -6.74 24.43
CA SER A 55 -4.12 -5.61 23.55
C SER A 55 -4.44 -6.01 22.11
N ILE A 56 -3.91 -7.12 21.61
CA ILE A 56 -4.23 -7.64 20.26
C ILE A 56 -5.70 -8.04 20.18
N LEU A 57 -6.25 -8.59 21.27
CA LEU A 57 -7.68 -8.89 21.33
C LEU A 57 -8.53 -7.63 21.32
N ALA A 58 -8.12 -6.58 22.04
CA ALA A 58 -8.79 -5.27 22.00
C ALA A 58 -8.72 -4.63 20.60
N LEU A 59 -7.57 -4.74 19.92
CA LEU A 59 -7.39 -4.25 18.55
C LEU A 59 -8.29 -5.00 17.55
N ALA A 60 -8.42 -6.32 17.69
CA ALA A 60 -9.33 -7.11 16.87
C ALA A 60 -10.79 -6.64 17.02
N ASP A 61 -11.22 -6.32 18.24
CA ASP A 61 -12.57 -5.82 18.51
C ASP A 61 -12.84 -4.46 17.86
N GLN A 62 -11.88 -3.54 17.96
CA GLN A 62 -11.98 -2.23 17.32
C GLN A 62 -12.06 -2.34 15.80
N TYR A 63 -11.24 -3.21 15.20
CA TYR A 63 -11.28 -3.44 13.77
C TYR A 63 -12.62 -4.04 13.32
N LEU A 64 -13.16 -5.01 14.05
CA LEU A 64 -14.47 -5.60 13.74
C LEU A 64 -15.59 -4.56 13.86
N GLU A 65 -15.53 -3.66 14.85
CA GLU A 65 -16.47 -2.55 14.98
C GLU A 65 -16.35 -1.56 13.82
N PHE A 66 -15.13 -1.24 13.41
CA PHE A 66 -14.85 -0.40 12.25
C PHE A 66 -15.47 -1.00 10.98
N VAL A 67 -15.21 -2.27 10.67
CA VAL A 67 -15.77 -2.94 9.49
C VAL A 67 -17.29 -2.98 9.54
N ALA A 68 -17.89 -3.18 10.73
CA ALA A 68 -19.34 -3.14 10.89
C ALA A 68 -19.94 -1.76 10.59
N LYS A 69 -19.23 -0.67 10.92
CA LYS A 69 -19.62 0.72 10.56
C LYS A 69 -19.50 0.94 9.06
N VAL A 70 -18.35 0.59 8.46
CA VAL A 70 -18.09 0.74 7.03
C VAL A 70 -19.11 -0.04 6.19
N ARG A 71 -19.47 -1.26 6.61
CA ARG A 71 -20.46 -2.08 5.90
C ARG A 71 -21.85 -1.44 5.84
N ARG A 72 -22.21 -0.58 6.80
CA ARG A 72 -23.50 0.13 6.81
C ARG A 72 -23.53 1.30 5.83
N SER A 73 -22.39 1.94 5.59
CA SER A 73 -22.27 3.06 4.68
C SER A 73 -21.95 2.63 3.25
N ASN A 74 -21.05 1.65 3.08
CA ASN A 74 -20.56 1.23 1.76
C ASN A 74 -20.22 -0.28 1.72
N LEU A 75 -21.08 -1.06 1.06
CA LEU A 75 -20.98 -2.51 1.02
C LEU A 75 -19.83 -3.02 0.13
N GLU A 76 -19.57 -2.33 -0.97
CA GLU A 76 -18.54 -2.71 -1.96
C GLU A 76 -17.15 -2.62 -1.34
N LEU A 77 -16.87 -1.50 -0.69
CA LEU A 77 -15.60 -1.23 0.00
C LEU A 77 -15.37 -2.13 1.21
N ALA A 78 -16.43 -2.50 1.93
CA ALA A 78 -16.29 -3.43 3.04
C ALA A 78 -15.71 -4.78 2.61
N ALA A 79 -15.91 -5.21 1.36
CA ALA A 79 -15.44 -6.50 0.85
C ALA A 79 -13.92 -6.67 0.98
N ASP A 80 -13.13 -5.62 0.72
CA ASP A 80 -11.66 -5.64 0.83
C ASP A 80 -11.18 -5.86 2.28
N TYR A 81 -12.02 -5.49 3.26
CA TYR A 81 -11.72 -5.58 4.68
C TYR A 81 -12.25 -6.86 5.33
N LEU A 82 -13.16 -7.59 4.66
CA LEU A 82 -13.80 -8.79 5.20
C LEU A 82 -12.82 -9.93 5.43
N VAL A 83 -11.81 -10.10 4.58
CA VAL A 83 -10.81 -11.16 4.73
C VAL A 83 -10.06 -11.01 6.05
N MET A 84 -9.58 -9.79 6.33
CA MET A 84 -8.90 -9.50 7.59
C MET A 84 -9.85 -9.54 8.78
N ALA A 85 -11.12 -9.14 8.61
CA ALA A 85 -12.13 -9.23 9.66
C ALA A 85 -12.40 -10.70 10.06
N ALA A 86 -12.56 -11.58 9.07
CA ALA A 86 -12.74 -13.01 9.31
C ALA A 86 -11.52 -13.61 10.01
N TRP A 87 -10.31 -13.24 9.56
CA TRP A 87 -9.06 -13.68 10.19
C TRP A 87 -8.92 -13.20 11.64
N LEU A 88 -9.28 -11.95 11.94
CA LEU A 88 -9.27 -11.41 13.31
C LEU A 88 -10.34 -12.03 14.20
N ALA A 89 -11.53 -12.31 13.66
CA ALA A 89 -12.57 -13.03 14.38
C ALA A 89 -12.12 -14.45 14.74
N TYR A 90 -11.42 -15.12 13.82
CA TYR A 90 -10.79 -16.41 14.05
C TYR A 90 -9.72 -16.34 15.14
N LEU A 91 -8.79 -15.38 15.04
CA LEU A 91 -7.75 -15.14 16.03
C LEU A 91 -8.36 -14.88 17.43
N LYS A 92 -9.40 -14.05 17.50
CA LYS A 92 -10.10 -13.75 18.75
C LYS A 92 -10.70 -15.01 19.36
N SER A 93 -11.36 -15.85 18.57
CA SER A 93 -11.90 -17.14 19.05
C SER A 93 -10.78 -18.01 19.62
N ARG A 94 -9.69 -18.19 18.88
CA ARG A 94 -8.51 -18.97 19.31
C ARG A 94 -7.84 -18.44 20.58
N LEU A 95 -7.84 -17.12 20.79
CA LEU A 95 -7.27 -16.50 22.00
C LEU A 95 -8.16 -16.66 23.24
N LEU A 96 -9.48 -16.80 23.06
CA LEU A 96 -10.45 -16.93 24.15
C LEU A 96 -10.75 -18.38 24.53
N LEU A 97 -10.58 -19.31 23.61
CA LEU A 97 -10.79 -20.73 23.88
C LEU A 97 -9.56 -21.35 24.58
N PRO A 98 -9.76 -22.29 25.52
CA PRO A 98 -8.67 -23.08 26.06
C PRO A 98 -8.02 -23.92 24.95
N ASP A 99 -6.70 -24.09 25.04
CA ASP A 99 -5.93 -24.82 24.03
C ASP A 99 -6.37 -26.28 23.98
N LEU A 100 -6.87 -26.73 22.82
CA LEU A 100 -7.41 -28.08 22.63
C LEU A 100 -6.33 -29.12 22.26
N GLY A 101 -5.07 -28.70 22.17
CA GLY A 101 -3.95 -29.61 21.94
C GLY A 101 -3.87 -30.18 20.52
N GLU A 102 -4.39 -29.47 19.52
CA GLU A 102 -4.16 -29.81 18.11
C GLU A 102 -2.72 -29.41 17.74
N GLU A 103 -1.83 -30.40 17.54
CA GLU A 103 -0.38 -30.18 17.33
C GLU A 103 -0.04 -29.54 15.97
N ASP A 104 -0.94 -29.59 14.99
CA ASP A 104 -0.66 -29.15 13.61
C ASP A 104 -0.98 -27.66 13.33
N GLU A 105 -1.66 -26.96 14.24
CA GLU A 105 -2.06 -25.56 14.00
C GLU A 105 -1.43 -24.58 15.00
N PRO A 106 -0.96 -23.39 14.57
CA PRO A 106 -0.40 -22.43 15.49
C PRO A 106 -1.40 -22.04 16.59
N THR A 107 -0.87 -21.90 17.80
CA THR A 107 -1.66 -21.44 18.94
C THR A 107 -2.11 -19.99 18.73
N GLY A 108 -3.19 -19.58 19.39
CA GLY A 108 -3.68 -18.20 19.31
C GLY A 108 -2.59 -17.17 19.66
N GLU A 109 -1.70 -17.51 20.61
CA GLU A 109 -0.58 -16.65 20.99
C GLU A 109 0.48 -16.50 19.89
N GLN A 110 0.80 -17.59 19.19
CA GLN A 110 1.75 -17.55 18.07
C GLN A 110 1.20 -16.72 16.91
N MET A 111 -0.09 -16.88 16.58
CA MET A 111 -0.75 -16.07 15.55
C MET A 111 -0.77 -14.58 15.94
N ALA A 112 -1.09 -14.27 17.19
CA ALA A 112 -1.06 -12.91 17.72
C ALA A 112 0.36 -12.31 17.64
N ALA A 113 1.39 -13.08 18.01
CA ALA A 113 2.79 -12.65 17.92
C ALA A 113 3.22 -12.38 16.47
N ALA A 114 2.80 -13.20 15.52
CA ALA A 114 3.08 -13.01 14.10
C ALA A 114 2.45 -11.70 13.57
N LEU A 115 1.20 -11.42 13.92
CA LEU A 115 0.53 -10.17 13.56
C LEU A 115 1.21 -8.96 14.17
N ALA A 116 1.53 -9.03 15.47
CA ALA A 116 2.25 -7.97 16.16
C ALA A 116 3.59 -7.67 15.49
N PHE A 117 4.31 -8.71 15.07
CA PHE A 117 5.55 -8.55 14.32
C PHE A 117 5.33 -7.87 12.97
N GLN A 118 4.29 -8.25 12.24
CA GLN A 118 3.94 -7.64 10.95
C GLN A 118 3.60 -6.15 11.09
N LEU A 119 2.83 -5.77 12.12
CA LEU A 119 2.47 -4.38 12.42
C LEU A 119 3.71 -3.54 12.78
N ARG A 120 4.59 -4.05 13.65
CA ARG A 120 5.87 -3.37 13.98
C ARG A 120 6.75 -3.17 12.76
N ARG A 121 6.77 -4.16 11.85
CA ARG A 121 7.53 -4.05 10.60
C ARG A 121 6.95 -2.97 9.69
N LEU A 122 5.63 -2.92 9.54
CA LEU A 122 4.97 -1.88 8.76
C LEU A 122 5.25 -0.50 9.33
N GLU A 123 5.13 -0.34 10.65
CA GLU A 123 5.47 0.90 11.36
C GLU A 123 6.90 1.35 11.08
N ALA A 124 7.88 0.44 11.23
CA ALA A 124 9.28 0.76 10.96
C ALA A 124 9.52 1.18 9.49
N MET A 125 8.78 0.58 8.55
CA MET A 125 8.84 0.94 7.12
C MET A 125 8.23 2.32 6.86
N GLN A 126 7.06 2.61 7.45
CA GLN A 126 6.42 3.94 7.34
C GLN A 126 7.31 5.03 7.92
N ASP A 127 7.90 4.80 9.10
CA ASP A 127 8.83 5.74 9.74
C ASP A 127 10.09 5.97 8.89
N ALA A 128 10.64 4.92 8.29
CA ALA A 128 11.78 5.04 7.39
C ALA A 128 11.41 5.83 6.13
N GLY A 129 10.22 5.60 5.58
CA GLY A 129 9.66 6.34 4.46
C GLY A 129 9.49 7.83 4.77
N GLN A 130 8.90 8.17 5.92
CA GLN A 130 8.77 9.55 6.38
C GLN A 130 10.14 10.23 6.54
N LYS A 131 11.10 9.54 7.15
CA LYS A 131 12.47 10.06 7.30
C LYS A 131 13.17 10.26 5.95
N LEU A 132 12.89 9.43 4.96
CA LEU A 132 13.43 9.55 3.61
C LEU A 132 12.82 10.74 2.89
N MET A 133 11.49 10.89 2.95
CA MET A 133 10.74 11.99 2.34
C MET A 133 11.04 13.35 2.98
N ALA A 134 11.45 13.36 4.25
CA ALA A 134 11.88 14.58 4.95
C ALA A 134 13.31 15.02 4.58
N ARG A 135 14.07 14.22 3.80
CA ARG A 135 15.42 14.63 3.38
C ARG A 135 15.32 15.69 2.31
N PHE A 136 16.31 16.57 2.27
CA PHE A 136 16.46 17.48 1.16
C PHE A 136 16.66 16.71 -0.15
N HIS A 137 15.95 17.15 -1.19
CA HIS A 137 16.01 16.62 -2.52
C HIS A 137 16.88 17.51 -3.41
N LEU A 138 17.76 16.85 -4.16
CA LEU A 138 18.56 17.54 -5.16
C LEU A 138 17.65 18.08 -6.27
N GLY A 139 17.83 19.35 -6.64
CA GLY A 139 17.04 20.04 -7.65
C GLY A 139 15.76 20.67 -7.11
N ARG A 140 15.43 20.47 -5.82
CA ARG A 140 14.31 21.13 -5.15
C ARG A 140 14.81 22.08 -4.07
N GLU A 141 15.51 21.57 -3.05
CA GLU A 141 16.05 22.39 -1.95
C GLU A 141 17.54 22.70 -2.09
N PHE A 142 18.32 21.84 -2.74
CA PHE A 142 19.73 22.14 -3.06
C PHE A 142 20.09 21.74 -4.48
N PHE A 143 20.99 22.50 -5.11
CA PHE A 143 21.42 22.29 -6.48
C PHE A 143 22.89 21.86 -6.53
N ARG A 144 23.26 20.99 -7.47
CA ARG A 144 24.68 20.65 -7.68
C ARG A 144 25.38 21.87 -8.28
N ARG A 145 26.67 22.04 -8.00
CA ARG A 145 27.49 23.01 -8.73
C ARG A 145 27.48 22.68 -10.22
N GLY A 146 27.33 23.70 -11.06
CA GLY A 146 27.52 23.58 -12.51
C GLY A 146 28.97 23.24 -12.85
N ALA A 147 29.22 22.86 -14.10
CA ALA A 147 30.58 22.67 -14.60
C ALA A 147 31.37 23.99 -14.44
N PRO A 148 32.59 23.96 -13.92
CA PRO A 148 33.40 25.17 -13.80
C PRO A 148 33.64 25.75 -15.20
N GLU A 149 33.48 27.06 -15.36
CA GLU A 149 33.87 27.72 -16.60
C GLU A 149 35.38 27.57 -16.80
N THR A 150 35.76 26.97 -17.93
CA THR A 150 37.18 26.82 -18.30
C THR A 150 37.69 28.16 -18.80
N PHE A 151 38.26 28.97 -17.92
CA PHE A 151 38.90 30.22 -18.35
C PHE A 151 40.19 29.90 -19.12
N ARG A 152 40.21 30.16 -20.43
CA ARG A 152 41.44 30.06 -21.23
C ARG A 152 42.28 31.30 -20.98
N ALA A 153 43.31 31.19 -20.14
CA ALA A 153 44.28 32.25 -19.95
C ALA A 153 45.03 32.49 -21.27
N LEU A 154 44.69 33.59 -21.97
CA LEU A 154 45.47 34.08 -23.09
C LEU A 154 46.69 34.81 -22.53
N ILE A 155 47.78 34.08 -22.31
CA ILE A 155 49.07 34.67 -21.97
C ILE A 155 49.69 35.13 -23.29
N ASN A 156 49.73 36.44 -23.52
CA ASN A 156 50.51 37.03 -24.61
C ASN A 156 51.91 37.37 -24.07
N PRO A 157 52.94 36.56 -24.33
CA PRO A 157 54.30 36.90 -23.94
C PRO A 157 54.80 38.07 -24.80
N VAL A 158 55.09 39.20 -24.16
CA VAL A 158 55.82 40.30 -24.79
C VAL A 158 57.31 39.95 -24.69
N LEU A 159 57.91 39.61 -25.82
CA LEU A 159 59.35 39.38 -25.92
C LEU A 159 60.01 40.66 -26.42
N GLU A 160 60.61 41.41 -25.50
CA GLU A 160 61.54 42.48 -25.88
C GLU A 160 62.88 41.84 -26.26
N VAL A 161 63.19 41.82 -27.55
CA VAL A 161 64.53 41.45 -28.03
C VAL A 161 65.36 42.72 -28.10
N THR A 162 66.39 42.81 -27.25
CA THR A 162 67.44 43.84 -27.35
C THR A 162 68.59 43.30 -28.19
N LEU A 163 69.09 44.12 -29.11
CA LEU A 163 70.09 43.79 -30.15
C LEU A 163 71.52 44.05 -29.67
#